data_AF-A0A7C6HN31-F1
#
_entry.id   AF-A0A7C6HN31-F1
#
_cell.length_a   1.000
_cell.length_b   1.000
_cell.length_c   1.000
_cell.angle_alpha   90.00
_cell.angle_beta   90.00
_cell.angle_gamma   90.00
#
_symmetry.space_group_name_H-M   'P 1'
#
loop_
_entity.id
_entity.type
_entity.pdbx_description
1 polymer ?
#
loop_
_entity_poly.entity_id
_entity_poly.type
_entity_poly.pdbx_seq_one_letter_code
_entity_poly.pdbx_strand_id
1 'polypeptide(L)'
;MSKLIDMDVKSLLELTGSDAPTPGGGSMSALAGAIGAQLGRMVYHLTDGKKSWQELDSQTQADLSRDYQALSRLVVELESMVDEDAKAYNSYMEALRLPKDTQVQIATRKQAMQDASLSSMEMPLQIAVKGITVLSHLGNLARYGNRNAMSDIGSAAHMAGACVEGAILNVRINLPGISDEETVSSTLKQATDIIVKKNLLITEILASVDERMDCRL
;
A
#
# COMPACT_ATOMS: atom_id res chain seq x y z
N MET A 1 -12.56 -11.36 -16.46
CA MET A 1 -11.18 -11.75 -16.10
C MET A 1 -11.21 -12.28 -14.68
N SER A 2 -10.39 -13.27 -14.35
CA SER A 2 -10.14 -13.60 -12.94
C SER A 2 -9.57 -12.36 -12.23
N LYS A 3 -9.81 -12.24 -10.92
CA LYS A 3 -9.13 -11.21 -10.14
C LYS A 3 -7.62 -11.43 -10.17
N LEU A 4 -6.86 -10.35 -10.14
CA LEU A 4 -5.41 -10.38 -10.08
C LEU A 4 -4.94 -11.08 -8.81
N ILE A 5 -5.61 -10.85 -7.68
CA ILE A 5 -5.24 -11.44 -6.40
C ILE A 5 -5.47 -12.96 -6.33
N ASP A 6 -6.33 -13.50 -7.20
CA ASP A 6 -6.60 -14.94 -7.29
C ASP A 6 -5.61 -15.68 -8.20
N MET A 7 -4.71 -14.95 -8.89
CA MET A 7 -3.69 -15.55 -9.75
C MET A 7 -2.57 -16.18 -8.92
N ASP A 8 -1.96 -17.25 -9.42
CA ASP A 8 -0.70 -17.70 -8.85
C ASP A 8 0.42 -16.67 -9.09
N VAL A 9 1.42 -16.67 -8.21
CA VAL A 9 2.51 -15.69 -8.21
C VAL A 9 3.23 -15.65 -9.54
N LYS A 10 3.45 -16.80 -10.19
CA LYS A 10 4.19 -16.85 -11.47
C LYS A 10 3.37 -16.18 -12.57
N SER A 11 2.09 -16.52 -12.69
CA SER A 11 1.20 -15.91 -13.67
C SER A 11 1.05 -14.40 -13.46
N LEU A 12 0.96 -13.93 -12.20
CA LEU A 12 0.86 -12.50 -11.90
C LEU A 12 2.13 -11.74 -12.31
N LEU A 13 3.31 -12.33 -12.08
CA LEU A 13 4.59 -11.74 -12.48
C LEU A 13 4.74 -11.71 -14.00
N GLU A 14 4.37 -12.79 -14.69
CA GLU A 14 4.38 -12.84 -16.16
C GLU A 14 3.44 -11.78 -16.77
N LEU A 15 2.24 -11.62 -16.22
CA LEU A 15 1.29 -10.61 -16.67
C LEU A 15 1.79 -9.18 -16.41
N THR A 16 2.34 -8.92 -15.22
CA THR A 16 2.95 -7.62 -14.86
C THR A 16 4.10 -7.24 -15.81
N GLY A 17 4.88 -8.24 -16.27
CA GLY A 17 6.00 -8.03 -17.19
C GLY A 17 5.62 -7.99 -18.68
N SER A 18 4.33 -8.07 -19.01
CA SER A 18 3.83 -8.14 -20.40
C SER A 18 3.55 -6.75 -21.01
N ASP A 19 3.01 -6.73 -22.24
CA ASP A 19 2.49 -5.53 -22.91
C ASP A 19 1.03 -5.20 -22.53
N ALA A 20 0.44 -5.97 -21.60
CA ALA A 20 -0.89 -5.70 -21.10
C ALA A 20 -0.94 -4.36 -20.34
N PRO A 21 -2.03 -3.58 -20.48
CA PRO A 21 -2.16 -2.29 -19.79
C PRO A 21 -2.29 -2.41 -18.27
N THR A 22 -2.73 -3.57 -17.76
CA THR A 22 -2.88 -3.86 -16.34
C THR A 22 -2.48 -5.31 -16.06
N PRO A 23 -1.97 -5.63 -14.85
CA PRO A 23 -1.75 -4.74 -13.72
C PRO A 23 -0.54 -3.81 -13.91
N GLY A 24 -0.60 -2.63 -13.28
CA GLY A 24 0.47 -1.63 -13.31
C GLY A 24 1.19 -1.48 -11.97
N GLY A 25 2.00 -0.42 -11.88
CA GLY A 25 2.77 -0.11 -10.67
C GLY A 25 1.89 0.16 -9.44
N GLY A 26 0.70 0.74 -9.60
CA GLY A 26 -0.24 0.96 -8.49
C GLY A 26 -0.71 -0.36 -7.87
N SER A 27 -1.17 -1.28 -8.71
CA SER A 27 -1.63 -2.62 -8.31
C SER A 27 -0.51 -3.39 -7.57
N MET A 28 0.72 -3.33 -8.09
CA MET A 28 1.88 -3.97 -7.46
C MET A 28 2.31 -3.26 -6.15
N SER A 29 2.08 -1.95 -6.05
CA SER A 29 2.31 -1.22 -4.79
C SER A 29 1.33 -1.67 -3.71
N ALA A 30 0.04 -1.87 -4.05
CA ALA A 30 -0.95 -2.43 -3.14
C ALA A 30 -0.56 -3.84 -2.67
N LEU A 31 -0.10 -4.70 -3.60
CA LEU A 31 0.39 -6.04 -3.26
C LEU A 31 1.59 -5.98 -2.31
N ALA A 32 2.55 -5.09 -2.53
CA ALA A 32 3.68 -4.90 -1.62
C ALA A 32 3.20 -4.52 -0.20
N GLY A 33 2.20 -3.65 -0.09
CA GLY A 33 1.58 -3.30 1.18
C GLY A 33 0.93 -4.51 1.86
N ALA A 34 0.19 -5.32 1.11
CA ALA A 34 -0.43 -6.54 1.61
C ALA A 34 0.61 -7.55 2.14
N ILE A 35 1.72 -7.73 1.42
CA ILE A 35 2.85 -8.57 1.85
C ILE A 35 3.44 -8.04 3.15
N GLY A 36 3.68 -6.72 3.25
CA GLY A 36 4.18 -6.10 4.49
C GLY A 36 3.25 -6.33 5.68
N ALA A 37 1.94 -6.19 5.47
CA ALA A 37 0.95 -6.47 6.51
C ALA A 37 0.91 -7.95 6.92
N GLN A 38 1.02 -8.88 5.97
CA GLN A 38 1.07 -10.32 6.23
C GLN A 38 2.31 -10.72 7.04
N LEU A 39 3.48 -10.16 6.72
CA LEU A 39 4.70 -10.39 7.50
C LEU A 39 4.52 -9.90 8.95
N GLY A 40 3.93 -8.72 9.16
CA GLY A 40 3.59 -8.24 10.49
C GLY A 40 2.66 -9.20 11.27
N ARG A 41 1.62 -9.73 10.61
CA ARG A 41 0.71 -10.72 11.20
C ARG A 41 1.43 -12.02 11.57
N MET A 42 2.33 -12.50 10.70
CA MET A 42 3.14 -13.68 10.97
C MET A 42 3.99 -13.47 12.23
N VAL A 43 4.66 -12.32 12.37
CA VAL A 43 5.45 -12.02 13.57
C VAL A 43 4.58 -11.96 14.82
N TYR A 44 3.37 -11.40 14.73
CA TYR A 44 2.41 -11.47 15.84
C TYR A 44 2.13 -12.92 16.25
N HIS A 45 1.81 -13.82 15.31
CA HIS A 45 1.56 -15.24 15.61
C HIS A 45 2.76 -15.97 16.21
N LEU A 46 3.98 -15.57 15.83
CA LEU A 46 5.20 -16.09 16.43
C LEU A 46 5.47 -15.51 17.82
N THR A 47 4.80 -14.42 18.20
CA THR A 47 4.95 -13.74 19.49
C THR A 47 3.89 -14.21 20.49
N ASP A 48 2.63 -14.23 20.06
CA ASP A 48 1.46 -14.54 20.89
C ASP A 48 1.57 -15.93 21.54
N GLY A 49 1.17 -16.00 22.81
CA GLY A 49 1.23 -17.22 23.63
C GLY A 49 2.63 -17.74 23.95
N LYS A 50 3.72 -17.07 23.53
CA LYS A 50 5.10 -17.46 23.88
C LYS A 50 5.50 -16.91 25.25
N LYS A 51 6.59 -17.45 25.81
CA LYS A 51 7.14 -17.01 27.10
C LYS A 51 7.43 -15.50 27.12
N SER A 52 8.05 -14.98 26.07
CA SER A 52 8.35 -13.54 25.95
C SER A 52 7.09 -12.67 25.92
N TRP A 53 5.96 -13.19 25.46
CA TRP A 53 4.67 -12.50 25.51
C TRP A 53 4.09 -12.48 26.93
N GLN A 54 4.19 -13.60 27.65
CA GLN A 54 3.71 -13.72 29.04
C GLN A 54 4.45 -12.78 30.01
N GLU A 55 5.68 -12.38 29.66
CA GLU A 55 6.49 -11.43 30.40
C GLU A 55 6.12 -9.96 30.12
N LEU A 56 5.33 -9.69 29.07
CA LEU A 56 4.82 -8.34 28.76
C LEU A 56 3.68 -7.96 29.70
N ASP A 57 3.57 -6.68 30.01
CA ASP A 57 2.42 -6.14 30.72
C ASP A 57 1.14 -6.21 29.87
N SER A 58 -0.02 -6.19 30.54
CA SER A 58 -1.32 -6.36 29.89
C SER A 58 -1.64 -5.26 28.86
N GLN A 59 -1.10 -4.05 29.02
CA GLN A 59 -1.33 -2.96 28.06
C GLN A 59 -0.57 -3.24 26.77
N THR A 60 0.70 -3.64 26.87
CA THR A 60 1.52 -4.02 25.70
C THR A 60 0.89 -5.21 24.93
N GLN A 61 0.39 -6.22 25.64
CA GLN A 61 -0.30 -7.35 25.01
C GLN A 61 -1.59 -6.90 24.28
N ALA A 62 -2.36 -5.99 24.87
CA ALA A 62 -3.57 -5.44 24.26
C ALA A 62 -3.26 -4.59 23.02
N ASP A 63 -2.17 -3.82 23.04
CA ASP A 63 -1.75 -3.00 21.91
C ASP A 63 -1.27 -3.85 20.74
N LEU A 64 -0.45 -4.88 20.99
CA LEU A 64 -0.06 -5.86 19.96
C LEU A 64 -1.28 -6.58 19.35
N SER A 65 -2.27 -6.93 20.18
CA SER A 65 -3.51 -7.54 19.71
C SER A 65 -4.31 -6.61 18.80
N ARG A 66 -4.33 -5.30 19.13
CA ARG A 66 -4.97 -4.27 18.30
C ARG A 66 -4.23 -4.10 16.97
N ASP A 67 -2.91 -4.09 16.99
CA ASP A 67 -2.07 -4.02 15.79
C ASP A 67 -2.33 -5.21 14.87
N TYR A 68 -2.41 -6.43 15.42
CA TYR A 68 -2.78 -7.63 14.64
C TYR A 68 -4.13 -7.51 13.96
N GLN A 69 -5.16 -7.03 14.68
CA GLN A 69 -6.49 -6.83 14.10
C GLN A 69 -6.48 -5.76 13.00
N ALA A 70 -5.71 -4.68 13.19
CA ALA A 70 -5.56 -3.63 12.19
C ALA A 70 -4.85 -4.15 10.94
N LEU A 71 -3.72 -4.85 11.09
CA LEU A 71 -3.01 -5.49 9.98
C LEU A 71 -3.89 -6.49 9.23
N SER A 72 -4.71 -7.26 9.95
CA SER A 72 -5.64 -8.21 9.34
C SER A 72 -6.68 -7.54 8.45
N ARG A 73 -7.18 -6.35 8.85
CA ARG A 73 -8.07 -5.55 7.99
C ARG A 73 -7.33 -4.96 6.79
N LEU A 74 -6.11 -4.44 7.03
CA LEU A 74 -5.29 -3.83 5.97
C LEU A 74 -4.93 -4.84 4.88
N VAL A 75 -4.68 -6.11 5.22
CA VAL A 75 -4.46 -7.18 4.23
C VAL A 75 -5.65 -7.25 3.27
N VAL A 76 -6.88 -7.38 3.79
CA VAL A 76 -8.08 -7.51 2.95
C VAL A 76 -8.30 -6.26 2.09
N GLU A 77 -8.09 -5.07 2.66
CA GLU A 77 -8.22 -3.82 1.92
C GLU A 77 -7.19 -3.70 0.79
N LEU A 78 -5.91 -3.98 1.09
CA LEU A 78 -4.82 -3.87 0.12
C LEU A 78 -4.92 -4.94 -0.98
N GLU A 79 -5.36 -6.16 -0.64
CA GLU A 79 -5.68 -7.21 -1.60
C GLU A 79 -6.78 -6.76 -2.58
N SER A 80 -7.86 -6.14 -2.08
CA SER A 80 -8.91 -5.56 -2.94
C SER A 80 -8.36 -4.44 -3.82
N MET A 81 -7.47 -3.60 -3.28
CA MET A 81 -6.87 -2.48 -4.01
C MET A 81 -5.98 -2.92 -5.18
N VAL A 82 -5.44 -4.15 -5.18
CA VAL A 82 -4.73 -4.71 -6.35
C VAL A 82 -5.66 -4.74 -7.57
N ASP A 83 -6.90 -5.20 -7.40
CA ASP A 83 -7.89 -5.26 -8.47
C ASP A 83 -8.49 -3.88 -8.78
N GLU A 84 -8.72 -3.05 -7.76
CA GLU A 84 -9.36 -1.75 -7.91
C GLU A 84 -8.48 -0.75 -8.67
N ASP A 85 -7.17 -0.77 -8.45
CA ASP A 85 -6.22 0.05 -9.22
C ASP A 85 -6.24 -0.31 -10.71
N ALA A 86 -6.22 -1.61 -11.04
CA ALA A 86 -6.34 -2.07 -12.42
C ALA A 86 -7.69 -1.64 -13.05
N LYS A 87 -8.78 -1.69 -12.29
CA LYS A 87 -10.10 -1.21 -12.76
C LYS A 87 -10.11 0.30 -13.00
N ALA A 88 -9.51 1.10 -12.12
CA ALA A 88 -9.42 2.55 -12.29
C ALA A 88 -8.67 2.91 -13.58
N TYR A 89 -7.55 2.23 -13.85
CA TYR A 89 -6.80 2.41 -15.09
C TYR A 89 -7.60 1.98 -16.33
N ASN A 90 -8.32 0.86 -16.26
CA ASN A 90 -9.15 0.41 -17.38
C ASN A 90 -10.27 1.41 -17.69
N SER A 91 -10.90 2.00 -16.68
CA SER A 91 -11.90 3.08 -16.84
C SER A 91 -11.31 4.32 -17.55
N TYR A 92 -10.07 4.68 -17.22
CA TYR A 92 -9.34 5.76 -17.93
C TYR A 92 -9.14 5.42 -19.42
N MET A 93 -8.74 4.18 -19.72
CA MET A 93 -8.59 3.73 -21.10
C MET A 93 -9.92 3.68 -21.87
N GLU A 94 -11.02 3.34 -21.22
CA GLU A 94 -12.36 3.39 -21.80
C GLU A 94 -12.79 4.83 -22.09
N ALA A 95 -12.60 5.75 -21.14
CA ALA A 95 -12.87 7.18 -21.34
C ALA A 95 -12.05 7.74 -22.52
N LEU A 96 -10.79 7.31 -22.65
CA LEU A 96 -9.91 7.73 -23.75
C LEU A 96 -10.39 7.24 -25.13
N ARG A 97 -11.14 6.14 -25.18
CA ARG A 97 -11.68 5.55 -26.42
C ARG A 97 -13.02 6.14 -26.85
N LEU A 98 -13.68 6.93 -26.00
CA LEU A 98 -14.97 7.55 -26.35
C LEU A 98 -14.88 8.39 -27.63
N PRO A 99 -15.93 8.40 -28.47
CA PRO A 99 -15.94 9.17 -29.72
C PRO A 99 -15.82 10.67 -29.47
N LYS A 100 -15.46 11.42 -30.51
CA LYS A 100 -15.18 12.87 -30.41
C LYS A 100 -15.56 13.64 -31.67
N ASP A 101 -16.53 13.12 -32.43
CA ASP A 101 -16.90 13.64 -33.75
C ASP A 101 -17.99 14.73 -33.67
N THR A 102 -18.75 14.77 -32.57
CA THR A 102 -19.81 15.76 -32.31
C THR A 102 -19.54 16.55 -31.04
N GLN A 103 -20.13 17.74 -30.91
CA GLN A 103 -20.00 18.56 -29.70
C GLN A 103 -20.48 17.83 -28.44
N VAL A 104 -21.56 17.05 -28.54
CA VAL A 104 -22.08 16.22 -27.44
C VAL A 104 -21.04 15.16 -27.03
N GLN A 105 -20.48 14.44 -28.01
CA GLN A 105 -19.45 13.43 -27.75
C GLN A 105 -18.19 14.03 -27.13
N ILE A 106 -17.75 15.20 -27.60
CA ILE A 106 -16.60 15.92 -27.04
C ILE A 106 -16.85 16.27 -25.58
N ALA A 107 -18.04 16.79 -25.25
CA ALA A 107 -18.41 17.13 -23.88
C ALA A 107 -18.46 15.89 -22.97
N THR A 108 -19.12 14.82 -23.42
CA THR A 108 -19.19 13.54 -22.68
C THR A 108 -17.81 12.93 -22.45
N ARG A 109 -16.97 12.89 -23.50
CA ARG A 109 -15.60 12.40 -23.41
C ARG A 109 -14.78 13.23 -22.43
N LYS A 110 -14.91 14.57 -22.47
CA LYS A 110 -14.17 15.46 -21.56
C LYS A 110 -14.54 15.18 -20.10
N GLN A 111 -15.83 15.02 -19.79
CA GLN A 111 -16.27 14.70 -18.43
C GLN A 111 -15.75 13.33 -17.98
N ALA A 112 -15.93 12.29 -18.80
CA ALA A 112 -15.46 10.94 -18.48
C ALA A 112 -13.94 10.88 -18.26
N MET A 113 -13.16 11.66 -19.02
CA MET A 113 -11.71 11.77 -18.83
C MET A 113 -11.37 12.44 -17.49
N GLN A 114 -12.10 13.48 -17.08
CA GLN A 114 -11.85 14.12 -15.77
C GLN A 114 -12.18 13.17 -14.61
N ASP A 115 -13.33 12.50 -14.66
CA ASP A 115 -13.75 11.55 -13.63
C ASP A 115 -12.75 10.39 -13.52
N ALA A 116 -12.28 9.87 -14.66
CA ALA A 116 -11.31 8.79 -14.68
C ALA A 116 -9.90 9.22 -14.23
N SER A 117 -9.46 10.44 -14.56
CA SER A 117 -8.20 11.01 -14.05
C SER A 117 -8.22 11.14 -12.52
N LEU A 118 -9.34 11.64 -11.97
CA LEU A 118 -9.51 11.75 -10.52
C LEU A 118 -9.45 10.38 -9.86
N SER A 119 -10.22 9.41 -10.34
CA SER A 119 -10.21 8.04 -9.79
C SER A 119 -8.82 7.37 -9.91
N SER A 120 -8.13 7.56 -11.03
CA SER A 120 -6.77 7.01 -11.25
C SER A 120 -5.72 7.64 -10.33
N MET A 121 -5.95 8.85 -9.83
CA MET A 121 -5.10 9.50 -8.84
C MET A 121 -5.48 9.08 -7.40
N GLU A 122 -6.78 9.05 -7.09
CA GLU A 122 -7.29 8.75 -5.75
C GLU A 122 -6.94 7.33 -5.29
N MET A 123 -7.03 6.35 -6.19
CA MET A 123 -6.74 4.94 -5.87
C MET A 123 -5.29 4.76 -5.34
N PRO A 124 -4.24 5.18 -6.07
CA PRO A 124 -2.88 5.18 -5.54
C PRO A 124 -2.70 6.01 -4.26
N LEU A 125 -3.39 7.15 -4.12
CA LEU A 125 -3.28 7.95 -2.90
C LEU A 125 -3.81 7.18 -1.67
N GLN A 126 -4.93 6.47 -1.83
CA GLN A 126 -5.46 5.59 -0.78
C GLN A 126 -4.51 4.44 -0.47
N ILE A 127 -3.91 3.80 -1.49
CA ILE A 127 -2.89 2.76 -1.30
C ILE A 127 -1.71 3.28 -0.47
N ALA A 128 -1.23 4.49 -0.77
CA ALA A 128 -0.14 5.12 -0.01
C ALA A 128 -0.53 5.35 1.46
N VAL A 129 -1.76 5.81 1.72
CA VAL A 129 -2.28 5.97 3.08
C VAL A 129 -2.34 4.62 3.81
N LYS A 130 -2.82 3.56 3.16
CA LYS A 130 -2.83 2.21 3.75
C LYS A 130 -1.42 1.70 4.05
N GLY A 131 -0.45 1.95 3.18
CA GLY A 131 0.97 1.64 3.43
C GLY A 131 1.53 2.33 4.67
N ILE A 132 1.19 3.61 4.89
CA ILE A 132 1.52 4.33 6.15
C ILE A 132 0.87 3.67 7.36
N THR A 133 -0.40 3.26 7.25
CA THR A 133 -1.10 2.58 8.34
C THR A 133 -0.43 1.25 8.67
N VAL A 134 0.01 0.48 7.66
CA VAL A 134 0.80 -0.75 7.88
C VAL A 134 2.07 -0.42 8.68
N LEU A 135 2.89 0.53 8.22
CA LEU A 135 4.10 0.94 8.95
C LEU A 135 3.81 1.32 10.42
N SER A 136 2.72 2.06 10.65
CA SER A 136 2.35 2.51 12.00
C SER A 136 2.05 1.34 12.96
N HIS A 137 1.61 0.19 12.44
CA HIS A 137 1.33 -1.02 13.25
C HIS A 137 2.52 -1.97 13.36
N LEU A 138 3.62 -1.74 12.65
CA LEU A 138 4.83 -2.55 12.75
C LEU A 138 5.74 -2.13 13.93
N GLY A 139 5.62 -0.91 14.43
CA GLY A 139 6.49 -0.38 15.49
C GLY A 139 6.47 -1.18 16.79
N ASN A 140 5.28 -1.53 17.30
CA ASN A 140 5.18 -2.34 18.51
C ASN A 140 5.69 -3.77 18.29
N LEU A 141 5.48 -4.33 17.10
CA LEU A 141 6.02 -5.65 16.74
C LEU A 141 7.55 -5.62 16.65
N ALA A 142 8.14 -4.52 16.17
CA ALA A 142 9.58 -4.33 16.18
C ALA A 142 10.13 -4.32 17.61
N ARG A 143 9.45 -3.62 18.54
CA ARG A 143 9.89 -3.48 19.94
C ARG A 143 9.69 -4.75 20.78
N TYR A 144 8.51 -5.36 20.67
CA TYR A 144 8.04 -6.40 21.60
C TYR A 144 7.81 -7.76 20.93
N GLY A 145 7.78 -7.82 19.60
CA GLY A 145 7.54 -9.05 18.85
C GLY A 145 8.64 -10.09 19.03
N ASN A 146 8.44 -11.28 18.45
CA ASN A 146 9.37 -12.38 18.56
C ASN A 146 10.73 -12.00 17.98
N ARG A 147 11.75 -12.00 18.86
CA ARG A 147 13.12 -11.59 18.51
C ARG A 147 13.75 -12.44 17.40
N ASN A 148 13.29 -13.67 17.17
CA ASN A 148 13.77 -14.53 16.08
C ASN A 148 13.19 -14.15 14.71
N ALA A 149 12.18 -13.29 14.66
CA ALA A 149 11.50 -12.86 13.44
C ALA A 149 11.72 -11.35 13.15
N MET A 150 12.82 -10.78 13.67
CA MET A 150 13.13 -9.35 13.46
C MET A 150 13.48 -9.02 12.02
N SER A 151 14.13 -9.94 11.30
CA SER A 151 14.34 -9.83 9.86
C SER A 151 13.02 -9.71 9.09
N ASP A 152 11.97 -10.39 9.56
CA ASP A 152 10.65 -10.35 8.93
C ASP A 152 9.96 -9.01 9.17
N ILE A 153 10.14 -8.39 10.34
CA ILE A 153 9.67 -7.01 10.60
C ILE A 153 10.42 -5.99 9.75
N GLY A 154 11.75 -6.11 9.62
CA GLY A 154 12.53 -5.25 8.73
C GLY A 154 12.04 -5.36 7.27
N SER A 155 11.84 -6.60 6.80
CA SER A 155 11.28 -6.87 5.48
C SER A 155 9.86 -6.30 5.32
N ALA A 156 9.00 -6.45 6.33
CA ALA A 156 7.65 -5.90 6.35
C ALA A 156 7.67 -4.36 6.20
N ALA A 157 8.57 -3.70 6.91
CA ALA A 157 8.73 -2.25 6.85
C ALA A 157 9.20 -1.78 5.47
N HIS A 158 10.15 -2.49 4.85
CA HIS A 158 10.56 -2.19 3.48
C HIS A 158 9.44 -2.41 2.46
N MET A 159 8.67 -3.50 2.58
CA MET A 159 7.53 -3.77 1.69
C MET A 159 6.44 -2.69 1.81
N ALA A 160 6.10 -2.29 3.03
CA ALA A 160 5.17 -1.19 3.27
C ALA A 160 5.74 0.17 2.82
N GLY A 161 7.05 0.39 2.94
CA GLY A 161 7.73 1.56 2.39
C GLY A 161 7.66 1.64 0.86
N ALA A 162 7.90 0.52 0.18
CA ALA A 162 7.80 0.40 -1.28
C ALA A 162 6.35 0.60 -1.75
N CYS A 163 5.36 0.09 -1.01
CA CYS A 163 3.94 0.38 -1.25
C CYS A 163 3.68 1.90 -1.27
N VAL A 164 4.18 2.63 -0.28
CA VAL A 164 3.99 4.09 -0.21
C VAL A 164 4.69 4.78 -1.38
N GLU A 165 5.96 4.49 -1.63
CA GLU A 165 6.74 5.15 -2.69
C GLU A 165 6.15 4.88 -4.08
N GLY A 166 5.88 3.61 -4.39
CA GLY A 166 5.31 3.19 -5.66
C GLY A 166 3.94 3.80 -5.89
N ALA A 167 3.09 3.83 -4.86
CA ALA A 167 1.77 4.45 -4.96
C ALA A 167 1.86 5.98 -5.17
N ILE A 168 2.76 6.68 -4.48
CA ILE A 168 2.97 8.12 -4.70
C ILE A 168 3.50 8.43 -6.10
N LEU A 169 4.32 7.55 -6.72
CA LEU A 169 4.70 7.71 -8.13
C LEU A 169 3.47 7.63 -9.05
N ASN A 170 2.52 6.73 -8.76
CA ASN A 170 1.27 6.61 -9.51
C ASN A 170 0.30 7.77 -9.25
N VAL A 171 0.28 8.36 -8.06
CA VAL A 171 -0.42 9.64 -7.81
C VAL A 171 0.15 10.71 -8.76
N ARG A 172 1.47 10.88 -8.77
CA ARG A 172 2.15 11.95 -9.50
C ARG A 172 1.98 11.87 -11.02
N ILE A 173 1.93 10.67 -11.59
CA ILE A 173 1.75 10.50 -13.03
C ILE A 173 0.32 10.82 -13.49
N ASN A 174 -0.67 10.68 -12.60
CA ASN A 174 -2.08 10.94 -12.91
C ASN A 174 -2.50 12.40 -12.67
N LEU A 175 -1.76 13.15 -11.83
CA LEU A 175 -2.04 14.57 -11.55
C LEU A 175 -2.19 15.47 -12.78
N PRO A 176 -1.35 15.37 -13.84
CA PRO A 176 -1.50 16.20 -15.04
C PRO A 176 -2.83 16.01 -15.77
N GLY A 177 -3.56 14.92 -15.51
CA GLY A 177 -4.88 14.65 -16.10
C GLY A 177 -6.04 15.39 -15.43
N ILE A 178 -5.81 16.05 -14.30
CA ILE A 178 -6.83 16.72 -13.48
C ILE A 178 -6.80 18.23 -13.76
N SER A 179 -7.97 18.81 -14.08
CA SER A 179 -8.06 20.25 -14.37
C SER A 179 -8.20 21.14 -13.14
N ASP A 180 -8.61 20.58 -12.00
CA ASP A 180 -8.78 21.34 -10.76
C ASP A 180 -7.44 21.56 -10.05
N GLU A 181 -6.96 22.81 -10.07
CA GLU A 181 -5.68 23.21 -9.49
C GLU A 181 -5.64 23.05 -7.96
N GLU A 182 -6.78 23.21 -7.27
CA GLU A 182 -6.84 23.03 -5.82
C GLU A 182 -6.66 21.55 -5.43
N THR A 183 -7.34 20.64 -6.12
CA THR A 183 -7.14 19.19 -5.98
C THR A 183 -5.69 18.81 -6.25
N VAL A 184 -5.07 19.34 -7.32
CA VAL A 184 -3.66 19.04 -7.64
C VAL A 184 -2.72 19.51 -6.53
N SER A 185 -2.87 20.76 -6.07
CA SER A 185 -2.02 21.35 -5.04
C SER A 185 -2.15 20.64 -3.69
N SER A 186 -3.38 20.37 -3.25
CA SER A 186 -3.65 19.66 -1.99
C SER A 186 -3.12 18.23 -2.01
N THR A 187 -3.29 17.51 -3.14
CA THR A 187 -2.77 16.16 -3.33
C THR A 187 -1.23 16.13 -3.30
N LEU A 188 -0.56 17.08 -3.95
CA LEU A 188 0.91 17.17 -3.92
C LEU A 188 1.45 17.39 -2.51
N LYS A 189 0.77 18.25 -1.73
CA LYS A 189 1.11 18.46 -0.33
C LYS A 189 0.94 17.17 0.47
N GLN A 190 -0.21 16.52 0.34
CA GLN A 190 -0.48 15.26 1.04
C GLN A 190 0.52 14.16 0.66
N ALA A 191 0.87 14.03 -0.62
CA ALA A 191 1.88 13.08 -1.10
C ALA A 191 3.26 13.35 -0.46
N THR A 192 3.64 14.61 -0.33
CA THR A 192 4.89 15.02 0.33
C THR A 192 4.87 14.66 1.81
N ASP A 193 3.80 14.99 2.52
CA ASP A 193 3.62 14.69 3.94
C ASP A 193 3.65 13.17 4.22
N ILE A 194 3.03 12.38 3.33
CA ILE A 194 3.07 10.91 3.37
C ILE A 194 4.50 10.40 3.26
N ILE A 195 5.29 10.89 2.29
CA ILE A 195 6.69 10.45 2.12
C ILE A 195 7.54 10.78 3.34
N VAL A 196 7.38 11.98 3.91
CA VAL A 196 8.07 12.38 5.15
C VAL A 196 7.70 11.43 6.30
N LYS A 197 6.40 11.18 6.50
CA LYS A 197 5.92 10.27 7.55
C LYS A 197 6.44 8.85 7.36
N LYS A 198 6.45 8.33 6.12
CA LYS A 198 7.02 7.01 5.80
C LYS A 198 8.49 6.93 6.18
N ASN A 199 9.29 7.94 5.85
CA ASN A 199 10.72 7.97 6.17
C ASN A 199 10.97 7.98 7.69
N LEU A 200 10.16 8.71 8.44
CA LEU A 200 10.24 8.70 9.90
C LEU A 200 9.94 7.30 10.46
N LEU A 201 8.79 6.73 10.09
CA LEU A 201 8.34 5.43 10.61
C LEU A 201 9.31 4.30 10.27
N ILE A 202 9.79 4.23 9.01
CA ILE A 202 10.71 3.16 8.62
C ILE A 202 12.05 3.27 9.37
N THR A 203 12.54 4.49 9.59
CA THR A 203 13.78 4.71 10.35
C THR A 203 13.62 4.25 11.80
N GLU A 204 12.50 4.59 12.46
CA GLU A 204 12.22 4.16 13.83
C GLU A 204 12.07 2.64 13.97
N ILE A 205 11.40 2.01 13.00
CA ILE A 205 11.22 0.55 12.97
C ILE A 205 12.56 -0.15 12.78
N LEU A 206 13.36 0.27 11.79
CA LEU A 206 14.65 -0.36 11.49
C LEU A 206 15.65 -0.16 12.62
N ALA A 207 15.68 1.00 13.27
CA ALA A 207 16.50 1.19 14.47
C ALA A 207 16.13 0.20 15.59
N SER A 208 14.84 -0.08 15.78
CA SER A 208 14.37 -1.08 16.75
C SER A 208 14.75 -2.52 16.33
N VAL A 209 14.72 -2.80 15.02
CA VAL A 209 15.14 -4.10 14.46
C VAL A 209 16.63 -4.32 14.69
N ASP A 210 17.46 -3.35 14.33
CA ASP A 210 18.92 -3.40 14.45
C ASP A 210 19.34 -3.57 15.92
N GLU A 211 18.82 -2.75 16.83
CA GLU A 211 19.09 -2.86 18.26
C GLU A 211 18.78 -4.27 18.80
N ARG A 212 17.66 -4.85 18.37
CA ARG A 212 17.23 -6.17 18.84
C ARG A 212 17.99 -7.32 18.20
N MET A 213 18.53 -7.13 16.99
CA MET A 213 19.37 -8.11 16.31
C MET A 213 20.82 -8.08 16.84
N ASP A 214 21.39 -6.89 17.03
CA ASP A 214 22.78 -6.68 17.46
C ASP A 214 23.06 -7.20 18.86
N CYS A 215 22.08 -7.15 19.77
CA CYS A 215 22.19 -7.76 21.10
C CYS A 215 22.37 -9.30 21.10
N ARG A 216 22.54 -9.94 19.94
CA ARG A 216 22.83 -11.37 19.78
C ARG A 216 24.25 -11.65 19.30
N LEU A 217 24.97 -10.62 18.87
CA LEU A 217 26.38 -10.68 18.50
C LEU A 217 27.24 -10.54 19.76
#